data_AF-A0A8B9R653-F1
#
_entry.id   AF-A0A8B9R653-F1
#
_cell.length_a   1.000
_cell.length_b   1.000
_cell.length_c   1.000
_cell.angle_alpha   90.00
_cell.angle_beta   90.00
_cell.angle_gamma   90.00
#
_symmetry.space_group_name_H-M   'P 1'
#
loop_
_entity.id
_entity.type
_entity.pdbx_description
1 polymer ?
#
loop_
_entity_poly.entity_id
_entity_poly.type
_entity_poly.pdbx_seq_one_letter_code
_entity_poly.pdbx_strand_id
1 'polypeptide(L)'
;MCTSRPVWAAGWPPSPSTSSSTRAGPRPSTRSASTCRTSSRPSVSRCCQERLGHTVTPVPSLHPSPGCPQWGLALTRSSCFVPWHWGGSVGCPNTRGWMRGPRVSTPQCSARSVALLPTVLPASPSGSAPSQPPTGAPLLPAGLKQRREVPGKSAIFSGEHFVLEETDWYLLNLFRLWWHYGISFLRLQMWVEEVMEKFMRIYKYQAHGYAFSSLEELLRSLGGDAFINMTQRSVAESLLEVGVTQRFVDDVIAAVLRSSYGQSVLVPAFAGAMSLAGAQGSMWAVEGGNKLVCSGLLKLTKANVIPARVTGISLHSSEGRALYQVHYEGSKGQGSSFYDMVVVTTPLHTSRSNFTFENFEPPIANFPRAFQPSVTSVVHGYLNSSYFGFPDPKLFPFASILTTDTPDLFFNAMDNICPVNISVAFRRKQPQEAAVWRVLSQQPLDKQQLKTLFRSYYSVQVTEWQSYPRYDSTKSLPPIVLHDNLFYLSGVEWVASSMEMIAVAAKNVALLAYNRWYQDLEKIDQKDLMHKVKTEL
;
A
#
# COMPACT_ATOMS: atom_id res chain seq x y z
N MET A 1 -16.05 -46.63 40.56
CA MET A 1 -14.75 -46.06 40.98
C MET A 1 -14.57 -44.80 40.13
N CYS A 2 -14.82 -43.59 40.66
CA CYS A 2 -14.13 -42.90 41.77
C CYS A 2 -12.76 -42.40 41.28
N THR A 3 -12.65 -41.13 40.84
CA THR A 3 -12.21 -39.92 41.62
C THR A 3 -10.67 -39.81 41.68
N SER A 4 -10.01 -38.66 41.86
CA SER A 4 -10.43 -37.38 42.47
C SER A 4 -9.68 -36.15 41.89
N ARG A 5 -10.21 -34.93 42.08
CA ARG A 5 -9.41 -33.68 42.17
C ARG A 5 -8.86 -33.51 43.61
N PRO A 6 -7.88 -32.62 43.85
CA PRO A 6 -8.17 -31.25 44.39
C PRO A 6 -7.61 -30.12 43.47
N VAL A 7 -8.15 -28.89 43.31
CA VAL A 7 -8.52 -27.76 44.23
C VAL A 7 -7.32 -26.83 44.51
N TRP A 8 -7.20 -25.67 43.82
CA TRP A 8 -7.42 -24.25 44.28
C TRP A 8 -6.28 -23.70 45.23
N ALA A 9 -6.09 -22.40 45.53
CA ALA A 9 -6.90 -21.18 45.36
C ALA A 9 -6.06 -19.87 45.31
N ALA A 10 -6.71 -18.75 44.97
CA ALA A 10 -6.41 -17.34 45.37
C ALA A 10 -5.09 -16.67 44.89
N GLY A 11 -5.01 -15.33 44.79
CA GLY A 11 -6.06 -14.31 45.00
C GLY A 11 -5.62 -12.88 44.62
N TRP A 12 -6.56 -11.94 44.55
CA TRP A 12 -6.32 -10.51 44.30
C TRP A 12 -6.42 -9.69 45.62
N PRO A 13 -5.59 -8.65 45.82
CA PRO A 13 -5.85 -7.56 46.77
C PRO A 13 -6.57 -6.35 46.12
N PRO A 14 -7.16 -5.41 46.89
CA PRO A 14 -8.30 -4.62 46.41
C PRO A 14 -8.08 -3.09 46.28
N SER A 15 -9.03 -2.43 45.62
CA SER A 15 -9.26 -0.98 45.69
C SER A 15 -9.89 -0.56 47.03
N PRO A 16 -9.57 0.63 47.58
CA PRO A 16 -10.28 1.20 48.73
C PRO A 16 -11.54 1.98 48.31
N SER A 17 -12.54 2.08 49.21
CA SER A 17 -13.74 2.89 48.98
C SER A 17 -14.40 3.38 50.29
N THR A 18 -14.73 4.67 50.34
CA THR A 18 -15.63 5.33 51.31
C THR A 18 -16.40 6.41 50.52
N SER A 19 -17.74 6.50 50.51
CA SER A 19 -18.70 6.81 51.59
C SER A 19 -18.41 8.15 52.29
N SER A 20 -19.32 9.13 52.40
CA SER A 20 -20.73 9.32 51.93
C SER A 20 -21.09 10.84 52.00
N SER A 21 -22.29 11.42 51.87
CA SER A 21 -23.72 10.96 51.82
C SER A 21 -24.65 12.10 51.29
N THR A 22 -25.97 11.82 51.20
CA THR A 22 -27.13 12.76 51.30
C THR A 22 -27.43 13.87 50.27
N ARG A 23 -28.47 13.60 49.46
CA ARG A 23 -29.83 14.23 49.47
C ARG A 23 -30.07 15.67 48.93
N ALA A 24 -31.26 15.79 48.30
CA ALA A 24 -32.07 17.00 48.01
C ALA A 24 -31.74 17.85 46.76
N GLY A 25 -32.80 18.21 46.02
CA GLY A 25 -32.84 19.37 45.10
C GLY A 25 -33.40 20.62 45.81
N PRO A 26 -33.61 21.75 45.10
CA PRO A 26 -34.78 21.82 44.22
C PRO A 26 -34.64 22.68 42.94
N ARG A 27 -35.66 22.60 42.06
CA ARG A 27 -36.16 23.71 41.20
C ARG A 27 -37.42 24.28 41.89
N PRO A 28 -37.73 25.59 41.84
CA PRO A 28 -38.05 26.34 40.61
C PRO A 28 -37.33 27.73 40.61
N SER A 29 -37.67 28.80 39.86
CA SER A 29 -38.88 29.15 39.10
C SER A 29 -38.67 30.12 37.92
N THR A 30 -39.73 30.20 37.13
CA THR A 30 -40.02 30.96 35.91
C THR A 30 -39.93 32.50 35.95
N ARG A 31 -39.81 33.06 34.72
CA ARG A 31 -40.38 34.33 34.13
C ARG A 31 -39.31 35.29 33.59
N SER A 32 -39.52 36.11 32.55
CA SER A 32 -40.53 36.21 31.45
C SER A 32 -40.00 37.22 30.40
N ALA A 33 -39.88 36.88 29.11
CA ALA A 33 -40.81 37.17 28.01
C ALA A 33 -40.93 38.66 27.53
N SER A 34 -41.21 38.84 26.22
CA SER A 34 -41.50 40.12 25.50
C SER A 34 -40.27 41.03 25.18
N THR A 35 -40.16 41.76 24.05
CA THR A 35 -41.01 41.82 22.82
C THR A 35 -40.24 42.23 21.54
N CYS A 36 -40.89 42.07 20.38
CA CYS A 36 -40.55 42.47 18.99
C CYS A 36 -40.03 43.94 18.82
N ARG A 37 -39.35 44.34 17.71
CA ARG A 37 -39.95 44.52 16.36
C ARG A 37 -38.97 44.80 15.18
N THR A 38 -39.26 44.16 14.04
CA THR A 38 -39.21 44.62 12.60
C THR A 38 -38.06 45.41 11.95
N SER A 39 -37.65 44.88 10.76
CA SER A 39 -37.28 45.56 9.48
C SER A 39 -35.99 46.44 9.41
N SER A 40 -35.34 46.67 8.25
CA SER A 40 -35.73 46.53 6.82
C SER A 40 -34.53 46.25 5.86
N ARG A 41 -34.80 46.02 4.55
CA ARG A 41 -33.83 46.04 3.42
C ARG A 41 -34.01 47.34 2.59
N PRO A 42 -32.93 47.91 2.00
CA PRO A 42 -32.75 47.95 0.52
C PRO A 42 -31.28 47.71 0.06
N SER A 43 -30.85 47.33 -1.16
CA SER A 43 -31.43 46.97 -2.49
C SER A 43 -31.94 48.11 -3.41
N VAL A 44 -31.45 48.39 -4.64
CA VAL A 44 -30.50 47.73 -5.61
C VAL A 44 -29.92 48.81 -6.59
N SER A 45 -29.14 48.42 -7.61
CA SER A 45 -28.97 49.02 -8.98
C SER A 45 -27.78 49.98 -9.27
N ARG A 46 -27.27 50.17 -10.51
CA ARG A 46 -26.96 49.28 -11.71
C ARG A 46 -26.17 50.08 -12.79
N CYS A 47 -25.90 49.46 -13.96
CA CYS A 47 -25.44 50.04 -15.26
C CYS A 47 -23.92 50.39 -15.38
N CYS A 48 -23.22 50.32 -16.54
CA CYS A 48 -23.52 49.85 -17.92
C CYS A 48 -22.20 49.38 -18.64
N GLN A 49 -22.17 48.38 -19.55
CA GLN A 49 -22.11 48.47 -21.05
C GLN A 49 -21.01 49.38 -21.65
N GLU A 50 -20.32 49.13 -22.79
CA GLU A 50 -20.21 48.07 -23.84
C GLU A 50 -18.82 48.29 -24.56
N ARG A 51 -18.17 47.50 -25.44
CA ARG A 51 -18.58 46.95 -26.77
C ARG A 51 -17.43 46.14 -27.45
N LEU A 52 -17.61 45.69 -28.71
CA LEU A 52 -16.73 44.78 -29.50
C LEU A 52 -15.99 45.47 -30.67
N GLY A 53 -14.97 44.81 -31.28
CA GLY A 53 -14.41 45.13 -32.60
C GLY A 53 -13.35 44.14 -33.14
N HIS A 54 -13.42 43.76 -34.42
CA HIS A 54 -12.47 42.88 -35.16
C HIS A 54 -11.93 43.58 -36.43
N THR A 55 -10.66 43.37 -36.81
CA THR A 55 -10.16 43.46 -38.22
C THR A 55 -8.82 42.71 -38.41
N VAL A 56 -8.36 42.53 -39.67
CA VAL A 56 -7.35 41.52 -40.07
C VAL A 56 -6.43 42.02 -41.23
N THR A 57 -5.18 41.53 -41.31
CA THR A 57 -4.19 41.64 -42.44
C THR A 57 -3.59 43.03 -42.76
N PRO A 58 -2.45 43.18 -43.50
CA PRO A 58 -1.79 42.25 -44.45
C PRO A 58 -0.26 42.01 -44.26
N VAL A 59 0.37 41.37 -45.26
CA VAL A 59 1.78 40.87 -45.31
C VAL A 59 2.47 41.26 -46.63
N PRO A 60 3.80 41.53 -46.61
CA PRO A 60 4.73 41.01 -47.64
C PRO A 60 6.04 40.47 -46.99
N SER A 61 6.47 39.21 -47.11
CA SER A 61 6.86 38.38 -48.28
C SER A 61 8.31 38.57 -48.77
N LEU A 62 9.18 37.58 -48.54
CA LEU A 62 10.37 37.26 -49.37
C LEU A 62 10.92 35.84 -49.05
N HIS A 63 11.54 35.21 -50.04
CA HIS A 63 12.10 33.83 -50.07
C HIS A 63 13.54 33.90 -50.66
N PRO A 64 14.39 32.83 -50.71
CA PRO A 64 14.07 31.39 -50.75
C PRO A 64 14.93 30.44 -49.86
N SER A 65 14.70 29.13 -50.06
CA SER A 65 15.29 27.87 -49.51
C SER A 65 16.78 27.64 -49.87
N PRO A 66 17.47 26.52 -49.51
CA PRO A 66 17.06 25.24 -48.87
C PRO A 66 17.93 24.79 -47.66
N GLY A 67 17.68 23.65 -46.97
CA GLY A 67 16.59 22.66 -47.00
C GLY A 67 17.00 21.35 -46.31
N CYS A 68 16.04 20.60 -45.73
CA CYS A 68 16.26 19.28 -45.11
C CYS A 68 14.95 18.43 -45.12
N PRO A 69 14.99 17.10 -45.02
CA PRO A 69 13.86 16.23 -45.42
C PRO A 69 12.78 16.04 -44.35
N GLN A 70 11.57 15.76 -44.83
CA GLN A 70 10.41 15.40 -44.00
C GLN A 70 10.55 13.99 -43.42
N TRP A 71 10.20 13.82 -42.14
CA TRP A 71 9.74 12.54 -41.58
C TRP A 71 8.31 12.73 -41.08
N GLY A 72 7.35 12.02 -41.69
CA GLY A 72 5.94 12.12 -41.33
C GLY A 72 5.64 11.42 -40.01
N LEU A 73 4.99 12.12 -39.07
CA LEU A 73 4.52 11.49 -37.83
C LEU A 73 3.32 10.56 -38.12
N ALA A 74 3.60 9.26 -38.17
CA ALA A 74 2.56 8.24 -38.06
C ALA A 74 2.03 8.19 -36.61
N LEU A 75 0.87 8.80 -36.37
CA LEU A 75 0.20 8.81 -35.06
C LEU A 75 -0.45 7.45 -34.74
N THR A 76 0.36 6.46 -34.39
CA THR A 76 -0.11 5.15 -33.90
C THR A 76 -0.10 5.08 -32.37
N ARG A 77 -0.88 5.95 -31.70
CA ARG A 77 -1.26 5.74 -30.28
C ARG A 77 -2.37 4.68 -30.18
N SER A 78 -2.04 3.42 -30.46
CA SER A 78 -2.89 2.27 -30.14
C SER A 78 -2.81 1.96 -28.65
N SER A 79 -3.26 2.89 -27.81
CA SER A 79 -3.41 2.68 -26.37
C SER A 79 -4.59 1.75 -26.11
N CYS A 80 -4.31 0.47 -25.86
CA CYS A 80 -5.35 -0.48 -25.44
C CYS A 80 -5.92 -0.04 -24.08
N PHE A 81 -7.18 0.38 -24.06
CA PHE A 81 -7.92 0.65 -22.82
C PHE A 81 -8.03 -0.63 -22.00
N VAL A 82 -7.40 -0.64 -20.82
CA VAL A 82 -7.59 -1.67 -19.79
C VAL A 82 -8.20 -0.97 -18.57
N PRO A 83 -9.53 -0.96 -18.43
CA PRO A 83 -10.18 -0.54 -17.21
C PRO A 83 -9.96 -1.62 -16.13
N TRP A 84 -9.88 -1.17 -14.86
CA TRP A 84 -9.80 -1.95 -13.63
C TRP A 84 -10.36 -3.38 -13.75
N HIS A 85 -9.48 -4.39 -13.81
CA HIS A 85 -9.89 -5.79 -13.78
C HIS A 85 -10.08 -6.23 -12.33
N TRP A 86 -11.33 -6.10 -11.83
CA TRP A 86 -11.74 -6.63 -10.54
C TRP A 86 -11.81 -8.18 -10.53
N GLY A 87 -11.88 -8.82 -11.71
CA GLY A 87 -11.73 -10.27 -11.80
C GLY A 87 -11.54 -10.87 -13.20
N GLY A 88 -10.33 -10.80 -13.76
CA GLY A 88 -9.87 -11.68 -14.84
C GLY A 88 -9.95 -11.13 -16.26
N SER A 89 -8.96 -11.48 -17.09
CA SER A 89 -8.85 -11.09 -18.49
C SER A 89 -9.56 -12.08 -19.44
N VAL A 90 -10.30 -11.55 -20.42
CA VAL A 90 -10.83 -12.31 -21.56
C VAL A 90 -10.03 -11.92 -22.80
N GLY A 91 -9.20 -12.82 -23.31
CA GLY A 91 -8.36 -12.57 -24.47
C GLY A 91 -9.16 -12.46 -25.78
N CYS A 92 -8.93 -11.40 -26.55
CA CYS A 92 -9.49 -11.27 -27.90
C CYS A 92 -8.95 -12.36 -28.84
N PRO A 93 -9.78 -12.91 -29.75
CA PRO A 93 -9.37 -13.97 -30.66
C PRO A 93 -8.38 -13.47 -31.72
N ASN A 94 -7.29 -14.22 -31.90
CA ASN A 94 -6.20 -13.85 -32.79
C ASN A 94 -6.55 -14.25 -34.25
N THR A 95 -6.98 -13.29 -35.07
CA THR A 95 -7.16 -13.49 -36.52
C THR A 95 -5.80 -13.56 -37.22
N ARG A 96 -5.34 -14.78 -37.55
CA ARG A 96 -4.20 -14.98 -38.46
C ARG A 96 -4.62 -15.84 -39.66
N GLY A 97 -4.45 -15.27 -40.85
CA GLY A 97 -4.68 -15.97 -42.10
C GLY A 97 -3.49 -16.86 -42.49
N TRP A 98 -3.81 -18.01 -43.08
CA TRP A 98 -3.22 -18.54 -44.31
C TRP A 98 -1.75 -18.19 -44.63
N MET A 99 -0.84 -19.18 -44.52
CA MET A 99 -0.22 -19.88 -45.67
C MET A 99 0.65 -21.07 -45.20
N ARG A 100 0.73 -22.13 -46.05
CA ARG A 100 1.83 -23.11 -46.31
C ARG A 100 2.87 -23.37 -45.18
N GLY A 101 3.20 -24.58 -44.70
CA GLY A 101 3.01 -25.97 -45.18
C GLY A 101 4.19 -26.46 -46.06
N PRO A 102 4.74 -27.71 -45.96
CA PRO A 102 4.32 -28.89 -45.17
C PRO A 102 5.42 -29.47 -44.21
N ARG A 103 5.46 -30.79 -43.96
CA ARG A 103 6.16 -31.50 -42.84
C ARG A 103 7.33 -32.41 -43.28
N VAL A 104 8.30 -32.64 -42.38
CA VAL A 104 9.24 -33.80 -42.28
C VAL A 104 9.62 -33.92 -40.78
N SER A 105 9.17 -34.89 -39.95
CA SER A 105 9.75 -36.23 -39.63
C SER A 105 11.29 -36.23 -39.42
N THR A 106 11.97 -36.88 -38.47
CA THR A 106 11.69 -37.89 -37.41
C THR A 106 12.87 -37.83 -36.39
N PRO A 107 12.99 -38.65 -35.31
CA PRO A 107 13.67 -38.22 -34.06
C PRO A 107 14.99 -38.97 -33.70
N GLN A 108 15.36 -38.84 -32.41
CA GLN A 108 15.96 -39.84 -31.49
C GLN A 108 17.42 -39.66 -31.00
N CYS A 109 17.65 -40.22 -29.80
CA CYS A 109 18.92 -40.54 -29.12
C CYS A 109 19.81 -39.39 -28.57
N SER A 110 20.69 -39.62 -27.57
CA SER A 110 20.59 -40.29 -26.24
C SER A 110 21.98 -40.30 -25.54
N ALA A 111 22.04 -40.66 -24.24
CA ALA A 111 23.26 -40.82 -23.40
C ALA A 111 23.93 -39.48 -22.98
N ARG A 112 24.38 -39.23 -21.73
CA ARG A 112 25.27 -39.98 -20.79
C ARG A 112 26.73 -39.99 -21.27
N SER A 113 27.77 -39.78 -20.43
CA SER A 113 27.84 -39.54 -18.97
C SER A 113 29.29 -39.17 -18.55
N VAL A 114 29.47 -38.52 -17.38
CA VAL A 114 30.62 -38.71 -16.42
C VAL A 114 32.06 -38.36 -16.89
N ALA A 115 33.02 -37.84 -16.10
CA ALA A 115 33.06 -37.04 -14.86
C ALA A 115 34.54 -36.64 -14.56
N LEU A 116 34.81 -36.17 -13.33
CA LEU A 116 36.11 -36.08 -12.62
C LEU A 116 37.00 -34.83 -12.81
N LEU A 117 37.46 -34.32 -11.65
CA LEU A 117 38.58 -33.39 -11.43
C LEU A 117 39.86 -34.20 -11.14
N PRO A 118 41.06 -33.59 -11.17
CA PRO A 118 41.61 -33.15 -9.88
C PRO A 118 42.38 -31.80 -9.85
N THR A 119 42.43 -31.29 -8.63
CA THR A 119 43.16 -30.18 -8.00
C THR A 119 44.62 -29.94 -8.41
N VAL A 120 45.04 -28.67 -8.55
CA VAL A 120 46.33 -28.10 -8.06
C VAL A 120 46.14 -26.60 -7.69
N LEU A 121 46.86 -26.13 -6.65
CA LEU A 121 47.13 -24.72 -6.29
C LEU A 121 48.66 -24.61 -6.04
N PRO A 122 49.35 -23.48 -6.30
CA PRO A 122 49.40 -22.40 -5.28
C PRO A 122 49.73 -20.97 -5.77
N ALA A 123 49.86 -20.07 -4.79
CA ALA A 123 50.63 -18.80 -4.75
C ALA A 123 50.05 -17.51 -5.38
N SER A 124 50.25 -16.42 -4.64
CA SER A 124 50.06 -15.01 -5.03
C SER A 124 51.41 -14.28 -5.01
N PRO A 125 51.54 -13.09 -5.63
CA PRO A 125 51.65 -11.89 -4.78
C PRO A 125 51.06 -10.58 -5.35
N SER A 126 50.94 -9.59 -4.45
CA SER A 126 51.01 -8.12 -4.68
C SER A 126 50.15 -7.43 -5.75
N GLY A 127 49.10 -6.73 -5.29
CA GLY A 127 49.06 -5.25 -5.36
C GLY A 127 48.61 -4.54 -6.64
N SER A 128 47.33 -4.16 -6.70
CA SER A 128 46.84 -2.99 -7.48
C SER A 128 45.49 -2.48 -6.94
N ALA A 129 45.01 -1.34 -7.43
CA ALA A 129 43.86 -0.58 -6.92
C ALA A 129 42.52 -1.37 -6.91
N PRO A 130 41.54 -0.99 -6.06
CA PRO A 130 40.22 -1.63 -6.04
C PRO A 130 39.47 -1.43 -7.36
N SER A 131 39.35 -2.51 -8.14
CA SER A 131 38.54 -2.58 -9.34
C SER A 131 37.06 -2.34 -9.02
N GLN A 132 36.34 -1.69 -9.95
CA GLN A 132 34.88 -1.57 -9.88
C GLN A 132 34.21 -2.95 -9.65
N PRO A 133 33.09 -3.02 -8.89
CA PRO A 133 32.40 -4.28 -8.65
C PRO A 133 31.92 -4.88 -9.98
N PRO A 134 32.12 -6.20 -10.21
CA PRO A 134 31.82 -6.81 -11.49
C PRO A 134 30.32 -6.76 -11.80
N THR A 135 29.97 -6.07 -12.89
CA THR A 135 28.63 -6.07 -13.47
C THR A 135 28.26 -7.47 -13.97
N GLY A 136 27.01 -7.88 -13.73
CA GLY A 136 26.44 -9.04 -14.42
C GLY A 136 26.57 -10.41 -13.75
N ALA A 137 26.79 -10.50 -12.43
CA ALA A 137 26.38 -11.70 -11.70
C ALA A 137 24.84 -11.82 -11.78
N PRO A 138 24.26 -12.85 -12.41
CA PRO A 138 22.81 -12.96 -12.51
C PRO A 138 22.25 -13.29 -11.13
N LEU A 139 21.57 -12.31 -10.53
CA LEU A 139 20.78 -12.51 -9.32
C LEU A 139 19.80 -13.65 -9.58
N LEU A 140 19.94 -14.78 -8.87
CA LEU A 140 18.97 -15.86 -8.89
C LEU A 140 17.60 -15.26 -8.55
N PRO A 141 16.64 -15.21 -9.49
CA PRO A 141 15.41 -14.47 -9.27
C PRO A 141 14.64 -15.14 -8.14
N ALA A 142 14.24 -14.35 -7.13
CA ALA A 142 13.50 -14.80 -5.97
C ALA A 142 12.03 -15.12 -6.32
N GLY A 143 11.83 -16.10 -7.21
CA GLY A 143 10.55 -16.74 -7.52
C GLY A 143 9.39 -15.83 -7.90
N LEU A 144 9.62 -14.62 -8.39
CA LEU A 144 8.53 -13.75 -8.88
C LEU A 144 7.96 -14.33 -10.17
N LYS A 145 6.81 -14.99 -10.03
CA LYS A 145 6.02 -15.50 -11.15
C LYS A 145 4.73 -14.71 -11.22
N GLN A 146 4.35 -14.29 -12.42
CA GLN A 146 2.98 -13.81 -12.63
C GLN A 146 2.04 -14.96 -12.30
N ARG A 147 1.17 -14.74 -11.32
CA ARG A 147 0.22 -15.75 -10.87
C ARG A 147 -0.80 -15.98 -11.99
N ARG A 148 -1.02 -17.23 -12.38
CA ARG A 148 -2.11 -17.58 -13.29
C ARG A 148 -3.44 -17.07 -12.72
N GLU A 149 -4.23 -16.37 -13.53
CA GLU A 149 -5.54 -15.88 -13.09
C GLU A 149 -6.53 -17.04 -12.87
N VAL A 150 -7.41 -16.86 -11.87
CA VAL A 150 -8.57 -17.73 -11.63
C VAL A 150 -9.82 -16.86 -11.78
N PRO A 151 -10.50 -16.88 -12.95
CA PRO A 151 -11.66 -16.03 -13.23
C PRO A 151 -12.68 -16.07 -12.09
N GLY A 152 -13.14 -14.92 -11.62
CA GLY A 152 -14.04 -14.81 -10.48
C GLY A 152 -14.43 -13.38 -10.22
N LYS A 153 -15.71 -13.16 -9.96
CA LYS A 153 -16.33 -11.82 -9.92
C LYS A 153 -16.21 -11.17 -8.56
N SER A 154 -16.08 -9.85 -8.53
CA SER A 154 -16.20 -9.03 -7.32
C SER A 154 -17.58 -8.38 -7.22
N ALA A 155 -18.02 -8.09 -5.99
CA ALA A 155 -19.21 -7.29 -5.73
C ALA A 155 -19.04 -6.39 -4.50
N ILE A 156 -19.84 -5.32 -4.43
CA ILE A 156 -19.84 -4.35 -3.33
C ILE A 156 -21.17 -4.45 -2.59
N PHE A 157 -21.10 -4.80 -1.30
CA PHE A 157 -22.26 -5.07 -0.45
C PHE A 157 -22.53 -3.92 0.53
N SER A 158 -23.78 -3.45 0.61
CA SER A 158 -24.20 -2.34 1.47
C SER A 158 -24.49 -2.74 2.92
N GLY A 159 -24.68 -4.04 3.17
CA GLY A 159 -25.26 -4.57 4.42
C GLY A 159 -26.63 -5.19 4.20
N GLU A 160 -27.34 -4.75 3.17
CA GLU A 160 -28.67 -5.26 2.78
C GLU A 160 -28.67 -5.85 1.36
N HIS A 161 -27.95 -5.22 0.43
CA HIS A 161 -27.99 -5.54 -1.00
C HIS A 161 -26.64 -5.29 -1.66
N PHE A 162 -26.44 -5.78 -2.89
CA PHE A 162 -25.28 -5.42 -3.70
C PHE A 162 -25.53 -4.10 -4.42
N VAL A 163 -24.61 -3.15 -4.26
CA VAL A 163 -24.64 -1.83 -4.92
C VAL A 163 -23.98 -1.92 -6.31
N LEU A 164 -22.95 -2.75 -6.43
CA LEU A 164 -22.26 -3.05 -7.68
C LEU A 164 -21.95 -4.55 -7.76
N GLU A 165 -22.23 -5.15 -8.92
CA GLU A 165 -21.95 -6.56 -9.23
C GLU A 165 -21.18 -6.66 -10.55
N GLU A 166 -20.03 -7.32 -10.52
CA GLU A 166 -19.27 -7.69 -11.72
C GLU A 166 -19.93 -8.89 -12.43
N THR A 167 -20.18 -8.76 -13.73
CA THR A 167 -20.74 -9.82 -14.59
C THR A 167 -19.69 -10.36 -15.55
N ASP A 168 -19.97 -11.48 -16.23
CA ASP A 168 -19.09 -12.02 -17.29
C ASP A 168 -18.98 -11.08 -18.51
N TRP A 169 -19.90 -10.12 -18.63
CA TRP A 169 -20.03 -9.23 -19.77
C TRP A 169 -19.31 -7.91 -19.48
N TYR A 170 -18.02 -7.84 -19.83
CA TYR A 170 -17.17 -6.64 -19.70
C TYR A 170 -17.87 -5.34 -20.17
N LEU A 171 -18.54 -5.35 -21.33
CA LEU A 171 -19.26 -4.18 -21.85
C LEU A 171 -20.48 -3.81 -21.00
N LEU A 172 -21.14 -4.77 -20.37
CA LEU A 172 -22.24 -4.52 -19.43
C LEU A 172 -21.71 -3.94 -18.11
N ASN A 173 -20.55 -4.39 -17.64
CA ASN A 173 -19.91 -3.82 -16.46
C ASN A 173 -19.52 -2.35 -16.72
N LEU A 174 -18.90 -2.07 -17.87
CA LEU A 174 -18.54 -0.71 -18.30
C LEU A 174 -19.79 0.18 -18.49
N PHE A 175 -20.85 -0.34 -19.11
CA PHE A 175 -22.12 0.39 -19.24
C PHE A 175 -22.78 0.66 -17.89
N ARG A 176 -22.82 -0.32 -16.97
CA ARG A 176 -23.32 -0.15 -15.60
C ARG A 176 -22.54 0.96 -14.88
N LEU A 177 -21.21 0.92 -14.92
CA LEU A 177 -20.36 1.95 -14.31
C LEU A 177 -20.63 3.33 -14.90
N TRP A 178 -20.69 3.46 -16.23
CA TRP A 178 -20.97 4.73 -16.90
C TRP A 178 -22.39 5.25 -16.64
N TRP A 179 -23.39 4.38 -16.61
CA TRP A 179 -24.78 4.75 -16.33
C TRP A 179 -24.99 5.20 -14.87
N HIS A 180 -24.34 4.54 -13.91
CA HIS A 180 -24.54 4.80 -12.48
C HIS A 180 -23.63 5.91 -11.92
N TYR A 181 -22.44 6.10 -12.51
CA TYR A 181 -21.39 6.99 -12.01
C TYR A 181 -20.84 7.98 -13.05
N GLY A 182 -21.29 7.92 -14.30
CA GLY A 182 -20.79 8.76 -15.38
C GLY A 182 -19.33 8.49 -15.71
N ILE A 183 -18.60 9.54 -16.08
CA ILE A 183 -17.15 9.47 -16.38
C ILE A 183 -16.25 9.45 -15.13
N SER A 184 -16.81 9.31 -13.92
CA SER A 184 -16.05 9.27 -12.66
C SER A 184 -14.96 8.20 -12.65
N PHE A 185 -15.25 7.04 -13.24
CA PHE A 185 -14.31 5.94 -13.39
C PHE A 185 -13.10 6.30 -14.27
N LEU A 186 -13.31 7.03 -15.37
CA LEU A 186 -12.23 7.50 -16.26
C LEU A 186 -11.40 8.59 -15.58
N ARG A 187 -12.05 9.50 -14.85
CA ARG A 187 -11.38 10.53 -14.03
C ARG A 187 -10.50 9.90 -12.96
N LEU A 188 -10.96 8.84 -12.30
CA LEU A 188 -10.16 8.04 -11.37
C LEU A 188 -8.92 7.44 -12.05
N GLN A 189 -9.07 6.78 -13.21
CA GLN A 189 -7.92 6.19 -13.91
C GLN A 189 -6.87 7.24 -14.25
N MET A 190 -7.27 8.34 -14.90
CA MET A 190 -6.35 9.44 -15.25
C MET A 190 -5.62 10.02 -14.04
N TRP A 191 -6.32 10.21 -12.91
CA TRP A 191 -5.74 10.74 -11.68
C TRP A 191 -4.73 9.76 -11.04
N VAL A 192 -5.07 8.47 -10.96
CA VAL A 192 -4.14 7.45 -10.44
C VAL A 192 -2.93 7.28 -11.37
N GLU A 193 -3.14 7.29 -12.68
CA GLU A 193 -2.06 7.22 -13.69
C GLU A 193 -1.10 8.42 -13.58
N GLU A 194 -1.60 9.65 -13.42
CA GLU A 194 -0.76 10.84 -13.23
C GLU A 194 0.08 10.77 -11.93
N VAL A 195 -0.51 10.28 -10.83
CA VAL A 195 0.21 10.06 -9.57
C VAL A 195 1.28 8.98 -9.73
N MET A 196 0.95 7.87 -10.39
CA MET A 196 1.91 6.79 -10.62
C MET A 196 3.05 7.19 -11.56
N GLU A 197 2.80 7.94 -12.65
CA GLU A 197 3.87 8.44 -13.54
C GLU A 197 4.88 9.31 -12.78
N LYS A 198 4.39 10.16 -11.87
CA LYS A 198 5.23 10.98 -10.99
C LYS A 198 5.98 10.13 -9.96
N PHE A 199 5.32 9.15 -9.33
CA PHE A 199 5.93 8.26 -8.35
C PHE A 199 7.05 7.40 -8.95
N MET A 200 6.84 6.83 -10.15
CA MET A 200 7.81 5.96 -10.83
C MET A 200 9.19 6.60 -11.08
N ARG A 201 9.31 7.93 -10.96
CA ARG A 201 10.60 8.65 -11.01
C ARG A 201 11.57 8.21 -9.89
N ILE A 202 11.06 7.71 -8.76
CA ILE A 202 11.87 7.30 -7.60
C ILE A 202 12.87 6.19 -7.95
N TYR A 203 12.47 5.22 -8.78
CA TYR A 203 13.35 4.14 -9.22
C TYR A 203 14.51 4.65 -10.07
N LYS A 204 14.26 5.69 -10.89
CA LYS A 204 15.30 6.33 -11.70
C LYS A 204 16.26 7.11 -10.81
N TYR A 205 15.76 7.92 -9.86
CA TYR A 205 16.62 8.65 -8.92
C TYR A 205 17.49 7.71 -8.07
N GLN A 206 16.89 6.69 -7.47
CA GLN A 206 17.59 5.69 -6.66
C GLN A 206 18.47 4.73 -7.48
N ALA A 207 18.40 4.73 -8.82
CA ALA A 207 19.35 4.02 -9.68
C ALA A 207 20.66 4.82 -9.88
N HIS A 208 20.60 6.15 -9.77
CA HIS A 208 21.74 7.06 -9.89
C HIS A 208 22.36 7.42 -8.53
N GLY A 209 21.92 6.77 -7.44
CA GLY A 209 22.44 6.96 -6.08
C GLY A 209 21.81 8.12 -5.30
N TYR A 210 20.80 8.80 -5.85
CA TYR A 210 20.14 9.91 -5.16
C TYR A 210 19.27 9.45 -3.97
N ALA A 211 19.28 10.23 -2.90
CA ALA A 211 18.59 9.97 -1.65
C ALA A 211 18.00 11.26 -1.03
N PHE A 212 17.03 11.09 -0.12
CA PHE A 212 16.26 12.19 0.47
C PHE A 212 16.26 12.10 1.99
N SER A 213 16.56 13.19 2.71
CA SER A 213 16.67 13.21 4.17
C SER A 213 15.33 13.33 4.91
N SER A 214 14.27 13.71 4.19
CA SER A 214 12.90 13.83 4.70
C SER A 214 11.89 13.20 3.73
N LEU A 215 10.71 12.82 4.25
CA LEU A 215 9.62 12.31 3.41
C LEU A 215 9.01 13.44 2.57
N GLU A 216 9.02 14.67 3.10
CA GLU A 216 8.65 15.88 2.40
C GLU A 216 9.54 16.13 1.17
N GLU A 217 10.87 16.07 1.29
CA GLU A 217 11.74 16.29 0.11
C GLU A 217 11.68 15.12 -0.88
N LEU A 218 11.52 13.88 -0.40
CA LEU A 218 11.24 12.73 -1.26
C LEU A 218 9.98 12.97 -2.11
N LEU A 219 8.86 13.34 -1.48
CA LEU A 219 7.60 13.61 -2.18
C LEU A 219 7.70 14.82 -3.13
N ARG A 220 8.36 15.90 -2.70
CA ARG A 220 8.59 17.09 -3.52
C ARG A 220 9.42 16.79 -4.77
N SER A 221 10.46 15.95 -4.66
CA SER A 221 11.29 15.54 -5.82
C SER A 221 10.53 14.77 -6.90
N LEU A 222 9.44 14.08 -6.53
CA LEU A 222 8.65 13.23 -7.43
C LEU A 222 7.50 14.01 -8.08
N GLY A 223 6.70 14.70 -7.27
CA GLY A 223 5.45 15.35 -7.69
C GLY A 223 5.31 16.83 -7.32
N GLY A 224 6.34 17.46 -6.75
CA GLY A 224 6.28 18.83 -6.24
C GLY A 224 5.33 18.97 -5.06
N ASP A 225 4.90 20.20 -4.76
CA ASP A 225 4.00 20.48 -3.63
C ASP A 225 2.60 19.87 -3.81
N ALA A 226 2.24 19.40 -5.01
CA ALA A 226 1.02 18.61 -5.22
C ALA A 226 1.05 17.31 -4.39
N PHE A 227 2.19 16.61 -4.31
CA PHE A 227 2.32 15.42 -3.47
C PHE A 227 2.30 15.74 -1.97
N ILE A 228 2.79 16.92 -1.57
CA ILE A 228 2.70 17.39 -0.17
C ILE A 228 1.24 17.68 0.19
N ASN A 229 0.51 18.41 -0.65
CA ASN A 229 -0.92 18.68 -0.47
C ASN A 229 -1.74 17.38 -0.43
N MET A 230 -1.36 16.36 -1.21
CA MET A 230 -1.97 15.03 -1.17
C MET A 230 -1.71 14.24 0.13
N THR A 231 -0.75 14.61 0.97
CA THR A 231 -0.63 14.06 2.34
C THR A 231 -1.45 14.82 3.38
N GLN A 232 -1.93 16.03 3.06
CA GLN A 232 -2.65 16.91 3.99
C GLN A 232 -4.17 16.92 3.78
N ARG A 233 -4.66 16.36 2.67
CA ARG A 233 -6.08 16.37 2.26
C ARG A 233 -6.59 14.95 2.02
N SER A 234 -7.88 14.74 2.25
CA SER A 234 -8.49 13.42 2.04
C SER A 234 -8.53 13.02 0.57
N VAL A 235 -8.54 11.70 0.33
CA VAL A 235 -8.80 11.13 -1.00
C VAL A 235 -10.21 11.47 -1.49
N ALA A 236 -11.20 11.56 -0.59
CA ALA A 236 -12.55 12.05 -0.94
C ALA A 236 -12.51 13.45 -1.57
N GLU A 237 -11.95 14.45 -0.87
CA GLU A 237 -11.82 15.83 -1.40
C GLU A 237 -11.11 15.85 -2.76
N SER A 238 -9.98 15.15 -2.86
CA SER A 238 -9.12 15.21 -4.05
C SER A 238 -9.77 14.56 -5.27
N LEU A 239 -10.57 13.51 -5.06
CA LEU A 239 -11.36 12.88 -6.13
C LEU A 239 -12.56 13.75 -6.53
N LEU A 240 -13.24 14.38 -5.57
CA LEU A 240 -14.34 15.32 -5.84
C LEU A 240 -13.86 16.52 -6.68
N GLU A 241 -12.68 17.06 -6.41
CA GLU A 241 -12.10 18.19 -7.15
C GLU A 241 -11.76 17.86 -8.61
N VAL A 242 -11.27 16.64 -8.90
CA VAL A 242 -11.10 16.17 -10.28
C VAL A 242 -12.41 15.68 -10.92
N GLY A 243 -13.54 15.83 -10.21
CA GLY A 243 -14.89 15.59 -10.72
C GLY A 243 -15.37 14.14 -10.67
N VAL A 244 -14.80 13.30 -9.80
CA VAL A 244 -15.42 12.03 -9.42
C VAL A 244 -16.69 12.33 -8.62
N THR A 245 -17.79 11.63 -8.87
CA THR A 245 -19.04 11.86 -8.11
C THR A 245 -18.96 11.32 -6.69
N GLN A 246 -19.57 12.04 -5.74
CA GLN A 246 -19.72 11.62 -4.33
C GLN A 246 -20.18 10.16 -4.22
N ARG A 247 -21.21 9.77 -5.00
CA ARG A 247 -21.71 8.40 -5.06
C ARG A 247 -20.64 7.36 -5.39
N PHE A 248 -19.74 7.66 -6.34
CA PHE A 248 -18.65 6.74 -6.69
C PHE A 248 -17.56 6.70 -5.60
N VAL A 249 -17.36 7.80 -4.86
CA VAL A 249 -16.50 7.82 -3.67
C VAL A 249 -17.08 6.91 -2.58
N ASP A 250 -18.37 7.03 -2.29
CA ASP A 250 -19.04 6.29 -1.21
C ASP A 250 -19.28 4.80 -1.55
N ASP A 251 -19.69 4.50 -2.79
CA ASP A 251 -19.94 3.13 -3.24
C ASP A 251 -18.62 2.38 -3.50
N VAL A 252 -17.70 2.96 -4.30
CA VAL A 252 -16.54 2.25 -4.85
C VAL A 252 -15.26 2.54 -4.08
N ILE A 253 -14.90 3.82 -3.90
CA ILE A 253 -13.61 4.19 -3.28
C ILE A 253 -13.56 3.76 -1.81
N ALA A 254 -14.64 3.95 -1.06
CA ALA A 254 -14.76 3.47 0.32
C ALA A 254 -14.55 1.95 0.40
N ALA A 255 -15.13 1.19 -0.53
CA ALA A 255 -15.00 -0.27 -0.57
C ALA A 255 -13.54 -0.73 -0.83
N VAL A 256 -12.80 -0.03 -1.72
CA VAL A 256 -11.37 -0.33 -1.93
C VAL A 256 -10.56 -0.05 -0.65
N LEU A 257 -10.77 1.11 -0.02
CA LEU A 257 -9.99 1.57 1.13
C LEU A 257 -10.31 0.81 2.42
N ARG A 258 -11.57 0.39 2.61
CA ARG A 258 -11.96 -0.52 3.70
C ARG A 258 -11.30 -1.89 3.52
N SER A 259 -11.30 -2.44 2.31
CA SER A 259 -10.64 -3.73 2.04
C SER A 259 -9.10 -3.68 2.20
N SER A 260 -8.49 -2.52 1.93
CA SER A 260 -7.03 -2.37 1.92
C SER A 260 -6.45 -1.87 3.23
N TYR A 261 -7.07 -0.87 3.87
CA TYR A 261 -6.57 -0.21 5.08
C TYR A 261 -7.50 -0.36 6.31
N GLY A 262 -8.72 -0.87 6.14
CA GLY A 262 -9.73 -0.88 7.20
C GLY A 262 -10.15 0.50 7.68
N GLN A 263 -10.09 1.50 6.78
CA GLN A 263 -10.36 2.93 7.04
C GLN A 263 -11.26 3.50 5.94
N SER A 264 -11.90 4.64 6.23
CA SER A 264 -12.83 5.33 5.33
C SER A 264 -12.11 6.17 4.25
N VAL A 265 -12.89 6.86 3.42
CA VAL A 265 -12.41 7.79 2.38
C VAL A 265 -11.73 9.07 2.90
N LEU A 266 -11.56 9.18 4.23
CA LEU A 266 -10.87 10.29 4.88
C LEU A 266 -9.34 10.14 4.90
N VAL A 267 -8.79 8.98 4.52
CA VAL A 267 -7.32 8.80 4.39
C VAL A 267 -6.72 9.79 3.39
N PRO A 268 -5.46 10.22 3.56
CA PRO A 268 -4.77 11.15 2.67
C PRO A 268 -4.80 10.70 1.21
N ALA A 269 -4.96 11.66 0.31
CA ALA A 269 -5.04 11.43 -1.12
C ALA A 269 -3.85 10.65 -1.70
N PHE A 270 -2.64 10.81 -1.14
CA PHE A 270 -1.48 10.01 -1.55
C PHE A 270 -1.61 8.53 -1.15
N ALA A 271 -1.92 8.24 0.12
CA ALA A 271 -2.20 6.88 0.60
C ALA A 271 -3.35 6.23 -0.17
N GLY A 272 -4.39 7.02 -0.48
CA GLY A 272 -5.51 6.64 -1.33
C GLY A 272 -5.07 6.26 -2.74
N ALA A 273 -4.34 7.14 -3.44
CA ALA A 273 -3.85 6.89 -4.80
C ALA A 273 -2.98 5.63 -4.90
N MET A 274 -2.04 5.42 -3.97
CA MET A 274 -1.18 4.24 -3.95
C MET A 274 -1.98 2.94 -3.69
N SER A 275 -3.04 3.01 -2.88
CA SER A 275 -3.95 1.89 -2.63
C SER A 275 -4.81 1.57 -3.86
N LEU A 276 -5.39 2.61 -4.48
CA LEU A 276 -6.22 2.52 -5.69
C LEU A 276 -5.41 2.01 -6.90
N ALA A 277 -4.13 2.38 -7.03
CA ALA A 277 -3.24 1.82 -8.04
C ALA A 277 -3.05 0.29 -7.88
N GLY A 278 -2.88 -0.19 -6.64
CA GLY A 278 -2.75 -1.63 -6.35
C GLY A 278 -3.98 -2.45 -6.72
N ALA A 279 -5.16 -1.82 -6.76
CA ALA A 279 -6.43 -2.47 -7.08
C ALA A 279 -6.75 -2.52 -8.59
N GLN A 280 -5.96 -1.90 -9.48
CA GLN A 280 -6.24 -1.87 -10.93
C GLN A 280 -6.02 -3.22 -11.67
N GLY A 281 -5.35 -4.19 -11.03
CA GLY A 281 -5.37 -5.58 -11.48
C GLY A 281 -4.11 -6.07 -12.22
N SER A 282 -2.96 -6.12 -11.55
CA SER A 282 -1.78 -6.88 -12.02
C SER A 282 -0.92 -7.43 -10.85
N MET A 283 -1.56 -8.09 -9.89
CA MET A 283 -0.93 -8.50 -8.63
C MET A 283 0.11 -9.63 -8.81
N TRP A 284 1.36 -9.35 -8.44
CA TRP A 284 2.44 -10.34 -8.39
C TRP A 284 2.39 -11.15 -7.09
N ALA A 285 2.86 -12.40 -7.15
CA ALA A 285 3.02 -13.25 -5.99
C ALA A 285 4.38 -13.96 -6.03
N VAL A 286 5.00 -14.15 -4.87
CA VAL A 286 6.23 -14.95 -4.76
C VAL A 286 5.85 -16.43 -4.77
N GLU A 287 6.48 -17.23 -5.63
CA GLU A 287 6.30 -18.68 -5.62
C GLU A 287 6.72 -19.27 -4.27
N GLY A 288 5.82 -20.01 -3.62
CA GLY A 288 6.00 -20.48 -2.23
C GLY A 288 5.55 -19.48 -1.15
N GLY A 289 5.13 -18.28 -1.55
CA GLY A 289 4.48 -17.27 -0.71
C GLY A 289 5.41 -16.16 -0.21
N ASN A 290 4.85 -14.96 -0.01
CA ASN A 290 5.61 -13.72 0.23
C ASN A 290 6.54 -13.74 1.47
N LYS A 291 6.35 -14.67 2.41
CA LYS A 291 7.30 -14.95 3.51
C LYS A 291 8.74 -15.27 3.04
N LEU A 292 8.89 -15.68 1.78
CA LEU A 292 10.17 -15.97 1.16
C LEU A 292 10.97 -14.72 0.77
N VAL A 293 10.37 -13.52 0.71
CA VAL A 293 11.11 -12.27 0.45
C VAL A 293 12.13 -12.01 1.55
N CYS A 294 11.68 -11.83 2.80
CA CYS A 294 12.55 -11.48 3.92
C CYS A 294 13.60 -12.57 4.19
N SER A 295 13.20 -13.84 4.12
CA SER A 295 14.12 -14.98 4.34
C SER A 295 15.06 -15.25 3.15
N GLY A 296 14.72 -14.78 1.93
CA GLY A 296 15.63 -14.74 0.80
C GLY A 296 16.65 -13.61 0.93
N LEU A 297 16.20 -12.39 1.25
CA LEU A 297 17.06 -11.22 1.47
C LEU A 297 18.12 -11.48 2.54
N LEU A 298 17.75 -12.01 3.71
CA LEU A 298 18.69 -12.34 4.79
C LEU A 298 19.77 -13.36 4.36
N LYS A 299 19.44 -14.30 3.47
CA LYS A 299 20.41 -15.27 2.92
C LYS A 299 21.35 -14.63 1.91
N LEU A 300 20.84 -13.70 1.09
CA LEU A 300 21.63 -12.99 0.08
C LEU A 300 22.61 -11.99 0.70
N THR A 301 22.18 -11.24 1.73
CA THR A 301 23.04 -10.26 2.42
C THR A 301 24.07 -10.89 3.35
N LYS A 302 23.91 -12.18 3.70
CA LYS A 302 24.71 -12.87 4.73
C LYS A 302 24.72 -12.13 6.08
N ALA A 303 23.65 -11.41 6.39
CA ALA A 303 23.57 -10.56 7.59
C ALA A 303 23.69 -11.37 8.89
N ASN A 304 24.42 -10.83 9.87
CA ASN A 304 24.51 -11.41 11.21
C ASN A 304 23.20 -11.15 11.98
N VAL A 305 22.29 -12.11 11.98
CA VAL A 305 20.99 -11.99 12.67
C VAL A 305 21.15 -12.36 14.14
N ILE A 306 21.08 -11.35 15.02
CA ILE A 306 21.08 -11.54 16.47
C ILE A 306 19.62 -11.72 16.96
N PRO A 307 19.22 -12.87 17.52
CA PRO A 307 17.87 -13.09 18.04
C PRO A 307 17.73 -12.48 19.44
N ALA A 308 17.58 -11.15 19.49
CA ALA A 308 17.42 -10.36 20.71
C ALA A 308 16.40 -9.23 20.54
N ARG A 309 15.82 -8.78 21.65
CA ARG A 309 14.92 -7.63 21.74
C ARG A 309 15.74 -6.38 22.07
N VAL A 310 15.74 -5.37 21.20
CA VAL A 310 16.34 -4.06 21.54
C VAL A 310 15.58 -3.44 22.71
N THR A 311 16.32 -2.93 23.70
CA THR A 311 15.80 -2.32 24.93
C THR A 311 16.16 -0.84 25.06
N GLY A 312 17.21 -0.38 24.37
CA GLY A 312 17.57 1.04 24.31
C GLY A 312 18.63 1.32 23.24
N ILE A 313 18.76 2.59 22.86
CA ILE A 313 19.82 3.10 21.99
C ILE A 313 20.39 4.34 22.67
N SER A 314 21.65 4.31 23.10
CA SER A 314 22.34 5.48 23.68
C SER A 314 23.35 6.07 22.71
N LEU A 315 23.39 7.40 22.65
CA LEU A 315 24.42 8.15 21.92
C LEU A 315 25.70 8.23 22.77
N HIS A 316 26.85 7.99 22.13
CA HIS A 316 28.18 8.22 22.67
C HIS A 316 28.98 9.05 21.67
N SER A 317 29.60 10.14 22.14
CA SER A 317 30.54 10.91 21.33
C SER A 317 31.97 10.41 21.59
N SER A 318 32.64 9.91 20.56
CA SER A 318 34.04 9.46 20.63
C SER A 318 34.83 10.14 19.51
N GLU A 319 35.92 10.83 19.86
CA GLU A 319 36.81 11.52 18.91
C GLU A 319 36.09 12.46 17.91
N GLY A 320 35.00 13.10 18.36
CA GLY A 320 34.18 13.99 17.52
C GLY A 320 33.23 13.28 16.55
N ARG A 321 33.08 11.94 16.66
CA ARG A 321 32.12 11.13 15.89
C ARG A 321 31.02 10.58 16.79
N ALA A 322 29.80 10.53 16.24
CA ALA A 322 28.65 9.91 16.88
C ALA A 322 28.70 8.38 16.73
N LEU A 323 28.76 7.68 17.86
CA LEU A 323 28.76 6.22 17.95
C LEU A 323 27.54 5.78 18.76
N TYR A 324 26.79 4.78 18.28
CA TYR A 324 25.52 4.38 18.88
C TYR A 324 25.70 3.05 19.61
N GLN A 325 25.44 3.03 20.92
CA GLN A 325 25.38 1.80 21.68
C GLN A 325 23.93 1.27 21.65
N VAL A 326 23.72 0.14 20.98
CA VAL A 326 22.42 -0.53 20.95
C VAL A 326 22.40 -1.57 22.06
N HIS A 327 21.49 -1.40 23.01
CA HIS A 327 21.26 -2.31 24.14
C HIS A 327 20.15 -3.30 23.80
N TYR A 328 20.33 -4.55 24.17
CA TYR A 328 19.39 -5.63 23.83
C TYR A 328 19.35 -6.74 24.87
N GLU A 329 18.22 -7.44 24.91
CA GLU A 329 17.95 -8.60 25.75
C GLU A 329 17.79 -9.84 24.85
N GLY A 330 18.66 -10.84 25.04
CA GLY A 330 18.64 -12.10 24.30
C GLY A 330 18.61 -13.31 25.23
N SER A 331 18.68 -14.52 24.66
CA SER A 331 18.67 -15.78 25.44
C SER A 331 19.89 -15.97 26.36
N LYS A 332 20.89 -15.09 26.30
CA LYS A 332 22.07 -15.03 27.18
C LYS A 332 21.98 -13.91 28.23
N GLY A 333 20.82 -13.25 28.37
CA GLY A 333 20.63 -12.06 29.20
C GLY A 333 20.79 -10.76 28.42
N GLN A 334 21.07 -9.68 29.15
CA GLN A 334 21.34 -8.36 28.58
C GLN A 334 22.71 -8.31 27.90
N GLY A 335 22.80 -7.49 26.85
CA GLY A 335 24.04 -7.18 26.16
C GLY A 335 23.92 -5.85 25.42
N SER A 336 25.04 -5.38 24.87
CA SER A 336 25.06 -4.20 24.01
C SER A 336 26.16 -4.31 22.96
N SER A 337 26.10 -3.47 21.93
CA SER A 337 27.14 -3.36 20.91
C SER A 337 27.15 -1.95 20.32
N PHE A 338 28.34 -1.48 19.92
CA PHE A 338 28.52 -0.18 19.27
C PHE A 338 28.42 -0.29 17.75
N TYR A 339 27.84 0.73 17.12
CA TYR A 339 27.67 0.84 15.67
C TYR A 339 27.88 2.30 15.23
N ASP A 340 28.50 2.51 14.06
CA ASP A 340 28.67 3.84 13.45
C ASP A 340 27.37 4.40 12.86
N MET A 341 26.45 3.50 12.48
CA MET A 341 25.15 3.80 11.86
C MET A 341 24.08 2.81 12.36
N VAL A 342 22.87 3.32 12.60
CA VAL A 342 21.73 2.52 13.10
C VAL A 342 20.47 2.86 12.30
N VAL A 343 19.69 1.84 11.93
CA VAL A 343 18.42 1.98 11.20
C VAL A 343 17.28 1.37 12.01
N VAL A 344 16.37 2.22 12.46
CA VAL A 344 15.15 1.83 13.18
C VAL A 344 14.07 1.43 12.16
N THR A 345 13.72 0.14 12.17
CA THR A 345 12.71 -0.47 11.28
C THR A 345 11.45 -0.92 12.03
N THR A 346 11.32 -0.53 13.30
CA THR A 346 10.17 -0.75 14.17
C THR A 346 9.36 0.54 14.32
N PRO A 347 8.01 0.50 14.29
CA PRO A 347 7.21 1.71 14.48
C PRO A 347 7.45 2.36 15.85
N LEU A 348 7.88 3.61 15.86
CA LEU A 348 8.23 4.41 17.05
C LEU A 348 6.98 4.93 17.80
N HIS A 349 6.10 3.99 18.14
CA HIS A 349 4.86 4.20 18.88
C HIS A 349 4.94 3.60 20.29
N THR A 350 4.40 4.30 21.30
CA THR A 350 4.49 3.95 22.73
C THR A 350 3.93 2.56 23.10
N SER A 351 3.05 1.97 22.28
CA SER A 351 2.54 0.59 22.48
C SER A 351 3.26 -0.50 21.68
N ARG A 352 4.34 -0.16 20.96
CA ARG A 352 5.11 -1.10 20.10
C ARG A 352 6.61 -1.02 20.31
N SER A 353 7.16 0.19 20.44
CA SER A 353 8.58 0.41 20.71
C SER A 353 8.83 0.42 22.21
N ASN A 354 9.06 -0.78 22.76
CA ASN A 354 9.43 -0.98 24.17
C ASN A 354 10.95 -0.76 24.38
N PHE A 355 11.48 0.34 23.85
CA PHE A 355 12.88 0.74 23.97
C PHE A 355 13.05 2.26 24.04
N THR A 356 14.14 2.71 24.66
CA THR A 356 14.46 4.13 24.92
C THR A 356 15.49 4.70 23.95
N PHE A 357 15.50 6.03 23.81
CA PHE A 357 16.62 6.79 23.25
C PHE A 357 17.27 7.58 24.39
N GLU A 358 18.59 7.44 24.54
CA GLU A 358 19.35 7.94 25.70
C GLU A 358 20.54 8.80 25.24
N ASN A 359 20.89 9.83 26.03
CA ASN A 359 21.96 10.79 25.77
C ASN A 359 21.81 11.61 24.46
N PHE A 360 20.59 11.79 23.94
CA PHE A 360 20.31 12.64 22.79
C PHE A 360 19.88 14.05 23.22
N GLU A 361 20.53 15.08 22.67
CA GLU A 361 20.16 16.48 22.83
C GLU A 361 19.94 17.12 21.43
N PRO A 362 18.72 17.55 21.07
CA PRO A 362 17.47 17.38 21.81
C PRO A 362 17.02 15.90 21.89
N PRO A 363 16.19 15.52 22.88
CA PRO A 363 15.66 14.17 22.97
C PRO A 363 14.85 13.77 21.74
N ILE A 364 15.07 12.54 21.24
CA ILE A 364 14.33 12.01 20.09
C ILE A 364 12.86 11.84 20.47
N ALA A 365 11.98 12.51 19.74
CA ALA A 365 10.54 12.48 19.98
C ALA A 365 9.95 11.10 19.70
N ASN A 366 9.14 10.59 20.63
CA ASN A 366 8.21 9.50 20.35
C ASN A 366 7.10 9.98 19.39
N PHE A 367 6.55 9.06 18.59
CA PHE A 367 5.41 9.34 17.72
C PHE A 367 4.17 8.61 18.26
N PRO A 368 3.43 9.18 19.23
CA PRO A 368 2.26 8.57 19.90
C PRO A 368 1.01 8.58 19.00
N ARG A 369 1.17 8.19 17.74
CA ARG A 369 0.15 8.15 16.71
C ARG A 369 -0.45 6.74 16.60
N ALA A 370 -1.76 6.62 16.67
CA ALA A 370 -2.44 5.32 16.69
C ALA A 370 -2.31 4.55 15.37
N PHE A 371 -2.33 3.21 15.46
CA PHE A 371 -2.50 2.30 14.33
C PHE A 371 -3.95 1.79 14.30
N GLN A 372 -4.42 1.42 13.12
CA GLN A 372 -5.71 0.77 12.92
C GLN A 372 -5.56 -0.75 13.09
N PRO A 373 -6.37 -1.39 13.95
CA PRO A 373 -6.47 -2.84 14.01
C PRO A 373 -7.04 -3.39 12.70
N SER A 374 -6.37 -4.39 12.13
CA SER A 374 -6.88 -5.20 11.04
C SER A 374 -6.80 -6.66 11.45
N VAL A 375 -7.94 -7.36 11.38
CA VAL A 375 -8.06 -8.76 11.75
C VAL A 375 -8.36 -9.58 10.51
N THR A 376 -7.50 -10.55 10.25
CA THR A 376 -7.64 -11.50 9.14
C THR A 376 -8.14 -12.81 9.71
N SER A 377 -9.37 -13.19 9.37
CA SER A 377 -9.95 -14.49 9.70
C SER A 377 -9.94 -15.39 8.46
N VAL A 378 -9.14 -16.46 8.49
CA VAL A 378 -9.10 -17.50 7.45
C VAL A 378 -10.01 -18.65 7.88
N VAL A 379 -11.13 -18.82 7.17
CA VAL A 379 -12.19 -19.78 7.47
C VAL A 379 -12.22 -20.87 6.40
N HIS A 380 -12.17 -22.14 6.81
CA HIS A 380 -12.45 -23.27 5.92
C HIS A 380 -13.88 -23.75 6.16
N GLY A 381 -14.79 -23.52 5.21
CA GLY A 381 -16.23 -23.79 5.41
C GLY A 381 -17.12 -23.52 4.21
N TYR A 382 -18.43 -23.64 4.44
CA TYR A 382 -19.50 -23.45 3.46
C TYR A 382 -20.11 -22.07 3.63
N LEU A 383 -20.06 -21.25 2.57
CA LEU A 383 -20.53 -19.87 2.61
C LEU A 383 -22.06 -19.82 2.78
N ASN A 384 -22.56 -18.89 3.58
CA ASN A 384 -23.98 -18.59 3.67
C ASN A 384 -24.41 -17.57 2.60
N SER A 385 -24.52 -18.04 1.35
CA SER A 385 -24.99 -17.21 0.22
C SER A 385 -26.31 -16.48 0.50
N SER A 386 -27.15 -17.03 1.38
CA SER A 386 -28.47 -16.47 1.74
C SER A 386 -28.39 -15.16 2.52
N TYR A 387 -27.29 -14.92 3.27
CA TYR A 387 -27.04 -13.61 3.90
C TYR A 387 -26.84 -12.51 2.85
N PHE A 388 -26.29 -12.86 1.69
CA PHE A 388 -26.07 -11.96 0.56
C PHE A 388 -27.24 -11.91 -0.43
N GLY A 389 -28.43 -12.37 -0.05
CA GLY A 389 -29.61 -12.36 -0.92
C GLY A 389 -29.68 -13.51 -1.95
N PHE A 390 -28.83 -14.55 -1.83
CA PHE A 390 -28.85 -15.73 -2.72
C PHE A 390 -29.30 -17.01 -1.97
N PRO A 391 -30.61 -17.34 -1.93
CA PRO A 391 -31.12 -18.54 -1.28
C PRO A 391 -30.53 -19.85 -1.82
N ASP A 392 -30.53 -20.03 -3.15
CA ASP A 392 -29.78 -21.10 -3.82
C ASP A 392 -28.31 -20.67 -3.99
N PRO A 393 -27.33 -21.36 -3.37
CA PRO A 393 -25.92 -21.02 -3.51
C PRO A 393 -25.36 -21.28 -4.91
N LYS A 394 -26.08 -21.97 -5.80
CA LYS A 394 -25.69 -22.14 -7.23
C LYS A 394 -25.73 -20.85 -8.02
N LEU A 395 -26.57 -19.89 -7.60
CA LEU A 395 -26.72 -18.61 -8.27
C LEU A 395 -25.70 -17.57 -7.79
N PHE A 396 -25.08 -17.78 -6.62
CA PHE A 396 -24.08 -16.87 -6.05
C PHE A 396 -22.76 -16.98 -6.83
N PRO A 397 -22.30 -15.93 -7.54
CA PRO A 397 -21.22 -16.05 -8.52
C PRO A 397 -19.89 -15.41 -8.07
N PHE A 398 -19.85 -14.81 -6.88
CA PHE A 398 -18.76 -13.93 -6.46
C PHE A 398 -17.59 -14.69 -5.82
N ALA A 399 -16.38 -14.24 -6.14
CA ALA A 399 -15.12 -14.68 -5.56
C ALA A 399 -14.59 -13.70 -4.50
N SER A 400 -15.02 -12.43 -4.55
CA SER A 400 -14.70 -11.38 -3.59
C SER A 400 -15.93 -10.53 -3.29
N ILE A 401 -16.04 -10.06 -2.05
CA ILE A 401 -17.07 -9.14 -1.56
C ILE A 401 -16.37 -8.01 -0.82
N LEU A 402 -16.56 -6.78 -1.28
CA LEU A 402 -16.12 -5.56 -0.61
C LEU A 402 -17.33 -4.96 0.13
N THR A 403 -17.12 -4.12 1.15
CA THR A 403 -18.23 -3.42 1.84
C THR A 403 -18.11 -1.91 1.78
N THR A 404 -19.25 -1.23 1.57
CA THR A 404 -19.37 0.22 1.75
C THR A 404 -19.17 0.60 3.23
N ASP A 405 -19.02 1.89 3.52
CA ASP A 405 -18.76 2.40 4.88
C ASP A 405 -20.02 2.45 5.78
N THR A 406 -20.79 1.36 5.78
CA THR A 406 -22.02 1.20 6.56
C THR A 406 -21.68 0.87 8.02
N PRO A 407 -22.21 1.61 9.02
CA PRO A 407 -21.85 1.42 10.44
C PRO A 407 -22.10 0.01 10.99
N ASP A 408 -23.17 -0.66 10.57
CA ASP A 408 -23.58 -1.98 11.09
C ASP A 408 -22.79 -3.16 10.49
N LEU A 409 -21.88 -2.91 9.53
CA LEU A 409 -21.09 -3.96 8.88
C LEU A 409 -19.83 -4.35 9.67
N PHE A 410 -19.92 -5.50 10.33
CA PHE A 410 -18.84 -6.11 11.12
C PHE A 410 -17.62 -6.61 10.31
N PHE A 411 -17.63 -6.49 8.97
CA PHE A 411 -16.52 -6.87 8.10
C PHE A 411 -16.28 -5.86 6.95
N ASN A 412 -15.03 -5.72 6.57
CA ASN A 412 -14.53 -4.76 5.57
C ASN A 412 -14.46 -5.38 4.15
N ALA A 413 -14.10 -6.67 4.08
CA ALA A 413 -14.07 -7.44 2.84
C ALA A 413 -14.02 -8.97 3.12
N MET A 414 -14.32 -9.76 2.10
CA MET A 414 -14.21 -11.22 2.07
C MET A 414 -13.69 -11.67 0.70
N ASP A 415 -12.82 -12.67 0.64
CA ASP A 415 -12.38 -13.26 -0.64
C ASP A 415 -12.06 -14.77 -0.54
N ASN A 416 -12.25 -15.47 -1.65
CA ASN A 416 -12.02 -16.91 -1.77
C ASN A 416 -10.55 -17.21 -2.09
N ILE A 417 -9.80 -17.70 -1.10
CA ILE A 417 -8.36 -17.93 -1.20
C ILE A 417 -8.07 -19.07 -2.17
N CYS A 418 -7.62 -18.70 -3.37
CA CYS A 418 -7.00 -19.63 -4.32
C CYS A 418 -5.53 -19.90 -3.91
N PRO A 419 -4.93 -21.04 -4.28
CA PRO A 419 -3.53 -21.36 -3.96
C PRO A 419 -2.54 -20.46 -4.72
N VAL A 420 -1.31 -20.34 -4.24
CA VAL A 420 -0.25 -19.55 -4.90
C VAL A 420 0.17 -20.19 -6.23
N ASN A 421 0.44 -21.50 -6.21
CA ASN A 421 0.66 -22.30 -7.42
C ASN A 421 -0.69 -22.93 -7.84
N ILE A 422 -1.09 -22.69 -9.09
CA ILE A 422 -2.42 -23.01 -9.62
C ILE A 422 -2.26 -24.07 -10.71
N SER A 423 -2.63 -25.31 -10.38
CA SER A 423 -2.58 -26.43 -11.32
C SER A 423 -3.62 -26.25 -12.44
N VAL A 424 -3.40 -26.94 -13.57
CA VAL A 424 -4.29 -26.84 -14.75
C VAL A 424 -5.72 -27.30 -14.44
N ALA A 425 -5.89 -28.19 -13.47
CA ALA A 425 -7.19 -28.69 -13.00
C ALA A 425 -7.81 -27.87 -11.85
N PHE A 426 -7.17 -26.79 -11.38
CA PHE A 426 -7.73 -25.97 -10.31
C PHE A 426 -8.92 -25.14 -10.82
N ARG A 427 -10.08 -25.35 -10.20
CA ARG A 427 -11.26 -24.47 -10.30
C ARG A 427 -11.51 -23.82 -8.94
N ARG A 428 -12.06 -22.61 -8.93
CA ARG A 428 -12.64 -22.08 -7.68
C ARG A 428 -13.83 -22.94 -7.28
N LYS A 429 -13.90 -23.29 -5.99
CA LYS A 429 -15.02 -24.03 -5.41
C LYS A 429 -16.28 -23.16 -5.38
N GLN A 430 -17.41 -23.74 -5.76
CA GLN A 430 -18.71 -23.09 -5.61
C GLN A 430 -19.16 -23.12 -4.13
N PRO A 431 -20.11 -22.25 -3.69
CA PRO A 431 -20.49 -22.13 -2.27
C PRO A 431 -21.06 -23.39 -1.59
N GLN A 432 -21.48 -24.41 -2.34
CA GLN A 432 -21.92 -25.71 -1.81
C GLN A 432 -20.74 -26.66 -1.52
N GLU A 433 -19.54 -26.35 -2.03
CA GLU A 433 -18.30 -27.05 -1.66
C GLU A 433 -17.57 -26.24 -0.56
N ALA A 434 -17.02 -26.91 0.46
CA ALA A 434 -16.23 -26.24 1.49
C ALA A 434 -14.95 -25.62 0.89
N ALA A 435 -14.81 -24.31 1.04
CA ALA A 435 -13.71 -23.52 0.50
C ALA A 435 -12.97 -22.75 1.59
N VAL A 436 -11.79 -22.24 1.26
CA VAL A 436 -11.01 -21.37 2.15
C VAL A 436 -11.33 -19.92 1.83
N TRP A 437 -11.89 -19.20 2.79
CA TRP A 437 -12.26 -17.80 2.70
C TRP A 437 -11.40 -16.98 3.63
N ARG A 438 -10.92 -15.83 3.16
CA ARG A 438 -10.42 -14.76 4.01
C ARG A 438 -11.57 -13.81 4.31
N VAL A 439 -11.65 -13.34 5.55
CA VAL A 439 -12.50 -12.22 5.95
C VAL A 439 -11.62 -11.20 6.66
N LEU A 440 -11.77 -9.94 6.28
CA LEU A 440 -11.08 -8.79 6.88
C LEU A 440 -12.08 -8.02 7.74
N SER A 441 -11.76 -7.80 9.01
CA SER A 441 -12.62 -7.12 9.98
C SER A 441 -11.80 -6.23 10.92
N GLN A 442 -12.45 -5.30 11.62
CA GLN A 442 -11.78 -4.43 12.61
C GLN A 442 -11.49 -5.15 13.94
N GLN A 443 -12.21 -6.22 14.23
CA GLN A 443 -12.10 -7.05 15.45
C GLN A 443 -12.25 -8.54 15.09
N PRO A 444 -11.82 -9.48 15.97
CA PRO A 444 -12.04 -10.91 15.77
C PRO A 444 -13.53 -11.26 15.65
N LEU A 445 -13.88 -12.09 14.66
CA LEU A 445 -15.26 -12.44 14.39
C LEU A 445 -15.85 -13.34 15.49
N ASP A 446 -17.00 -12.96 16.04
CA ASP A 446 -17.70 -13.76 17.04
C ASP A 446 -18.45 -14.97 16.43
N LYS A 447 -18.97 -15.85 17.30
CA LYS A 447 -19.64 -17.10 16.89
C LYS A 447 -20.96 -16.90 16.12
N GLN A 448 -21.62 -15.75 16.24
CA GLN A 448 -22.82 -15.39 15.50
C GLN A 448 -22.46 -14.70 14.18
N GLN A 449 -21.46 -13.80 14.18
CA GLN A 449 -20.90 -13.20 12.96
C GLN A 449 -20.37 -14.29 12.00
N LEU A 450 -19.65 -15.29 12.53
CA LEU A 450 -19.20 -16.46 11.77
C LEU A 450 -20.37 -17.30 11.22
N LYS A 451 -21.47 -17.48 11.97
CA LYS A 451 -22.67 -18.18 11.47
C LYS A 451 -23.47 -17.38 10.44
N THR A 452 -23.42 -16.05 10.52
CA THR A 452 -24.05 -15.15 9.55
C THR A 452 -23.37 -15.33 8.19
N LEU A 453 -22.04 -15.35 8.17
CA LEU A 453 -21.23 -15.54 6.96
C LEU A 453 -21.13 -16.99 6.48
N PHE A 454 -21.17 -17.99 7.37
CA PHE A 454 -20.92 -19.41 7.05
C PHE A 454 -21.98 -20.33 7.65
N ARG A 455 -22.60 -21.17 6.80
CA ARG A 455 -23.59 -22.19 7.23
C ARG A 455 -22.96 -23.23 8.15
N SER A 456 -21.71 -23.58 7.89
CA SER A 456 -20.84 -24.36 8.78
C SER A 456 -19.37 -24.19 8.37
N TYR A 457 -18.45 -24.43 9.31
CA TYR A 457 -17.01 -24.35 9.08
C TYR A 457 -16.27 -25.46 9.85
N TYR A 458 -15.14 -25.89 9.30
CA TYR A 458 -14.26 -26.89 9.92
C TYR A 458 -13.18 -26.25 10.80
N SER A 459 -12.70 -25.06 10.42
CA SER A 459 -11.64 -24.35 11.15
C SER A 459 -11.67 -22.85 10.86
N VAL A 460 -11.33 -22.06 11.87
CA VAL A 460 -11.02 -20.63 11.74
C VAL A 460 -9.60 -20.40 12.26
N GLN A 461 -8.77 -19.72 11.49
CA GLN A 461 -7.47 -19.19 11.92
C GLN A 461 -7.57 -17.67 11.92
N VAL A 462 -7.45 -17.04 13.09
CA VAL A 462 -7.47 -15.59 13.25
C VAL A 462 -6.03 -15.08 13.33
N THR A 463 -5.74 -13.94 12.72
CA THR A 463 -4.49 -13.22 12.97
C THR A 463 -4.76 -11.72 13.04
N GLU A 464 -4.33 -11.10 14.13
CA GLU A 464 -4.58 -9.69 14.46
C GLU A 464 -3.32 -8.88 14.22
N TRP A 465 -3.45 -7.80 13.45
CA TRP A 465 -2.33 -6.96 13.04
C TRP A 465 -2.71 -5.48 13.15
N GLN A 466 -2.00 -4.73 13.99
CA GLN A 466 -1.98 -3.26 13.91
C GLN A 466 -1.22 -2.88 12.62
N SER A 467 -1.94 -2.80 11.51
CA SER A 467 -1.35 -2.94 10.16
C SER A 467 -0.97 -1.61 9.52
N TYR A 468 -1.75 -0.57 9.83
CA TYR A 468 -1.70 0.71 9.13
C TYR A 468 -1.78 1.86 10.14
N PRO A 469 -1.08 2.97 9.92
CA PRO A 469 -1.37 4.24 10.57
C PRO A 469 -2.87 4.60 10.55
N ARG A 470 -3.37 5.23 11.61
CA ARG A 470 -4.62 6.00 11.55
C ARG A 470 -4.32 7.37 10.98
N TYR A 471 -4.63 7.53 9.69
CA TYR A 471 -4.17 8.70 8.93
C TYR A 471 -4.96 9.99 9.21
N ASP A 472 -6.11 9.89 9.86
CA ASP A 472 -6.93 11.01 10.35
C ASP A 472 -6.22 11.91 11.39
N SER A 473 -5.16 11.38 12.02
CA SER A 473 -4.64 11.92 13.28
C SER A 473 -3.55 12.99 13.19
N THR A 474 -2.93 13.25 12.03
CA THR A 474 -1.72 14.09 11.94
C THR A 474 -1.56 14.89 10.65
N LYS A 475 -0.97 16.10 10.74
CA LYS A 475 -0.66 16.99 9.60
C LYS A 475 0.81 16.98 9.12
N SER A 476 1.72 16.34 9.85
CA SER A 476 3.16 16.29 9.52
C SER A 476 3.65 14.85 9.42
N LEU A 477 4.66 14.60 8.58
CA LEU A 477 5.24 13.26 8.42
C LEU A 477 6.33 13.02 9.50
N PRO A 478 6.69 11.77 9.82
CA PRO A 478 7.86 11.49 10.64
C PRO A 478 9.17 11.74 9.85
N PRO A 479 10.25 12.20 10.49
CA PRO A 479 11.54 12.37 9.83
C PRO A 479 12.17 11.01 9.45
N ILE A 480 12.98 10.99 8.39
CA ILE A 480 13.80 9.82 8.02
C ILE A 480 15.11 9.80 8.84
N VAL A 481 15.61 10.96 9.25
CA VAL A 481 16.82 11.14 10.06
C VAL A 481 16.41 11.54 11.49
N LEU A 482 16.78 10.73 12.48
CA LEU A 482 16.60 11.05 13.91
C LEU A 482 17.83 11.73 14.50
N HIS A 483 19.02 11.34 14.02
CA HIS A 483 20.33 11.91 14.31
C HIS A 483 21.26 11.59 13.13
N ASP A 484 22.45 12.19 13.04
CA ASP A 484 23.31 12.18 11.83
C ASP A 484 23.53 10.82 11.14
N ASN A 485 23.59 9.74 11.93
CA ASN A 485 23.76 8.36 11.44
C ASN A 485 22.69 7.40 12.02
N LEU A 486 21.59 7.95 12.53
CA LEU A 486 20.45 7.22 13.09
C LEU A 486 19.19 7.51 12.26
N PHE A 487 18.70 6.49 11.56
CA PHE A 487 17.62 6.62 10.59
C PHE A 487 16.33 5.94 11.05
N TYR A 488 15.17 6.48 10.68
CA TYR A 488 13.85 5.88 10.90
C TYR A 488 13.19 5.52 9.57
N LEU A 489 13.06 4.21 9.32
CA LEU A 489 12.57 3.68 8.05
C LEU A 489 11.04 3.62 8.01
N SER A 490 10.40 3.16 9.09
CA SER A 490 8.93 2.97 9.18
C SER A 490 8.14 4.29 9.18
N GLY A 491 8.81 5.46 9.20
CA GLY A 491 8.16 6.75 9.00
C GLY A 491 7.36 6.84 7.70
N VAL A 492 7.80 6.14 6.65
CA VAL A 492 7.14 6.13 5.32
C VAL A 492 5.69 5.62 5.34
N GLU A 493 5.31 4.77 6.31
CA GLU A 493 3.96 4.23 6.40
C GLU A 493 2.90 5.33 6.53
N TRP A 494 3.27 6.48 7.10
CA TRP A 494 2.43 7.68 7.27
C TRP A 494 2.18 8.45 5.97
N VAL A 495 2.97 8.22 4.92
CA VAL A 495 2.73 8.69 3.56
C VAL A 495 1.81 7.73 2.82
N ALA A 496 2.19 6.44 2.81
CA ALA A 496 1.41 5.32 2.32
C ALA A 496 2.05 4.02 2.83
N SER A 497 1.26 3.06 3.33
CA SER A 497 1.77 1.78 3.81
C SER A 497 1.59 0.68 2.76
N SER A 498 2.70 0.20 2.20
CA SER A 498 2.73 -0.97 1.30
C SER A 498 4.12 -1.61 1.29
N MET A 499 4.21 -2.85 0.76
CA MET A 499 5.51 -3.52 0.56
C MET A 499 6.44 -2.76 -0.40
N GLU A 500 5.89 -1.94 -1.29
CA GLU A 500 6.68 -1.12 -2.21
C GLU A 500 7.20 0.14 -1.52
N MET A 501 6.34 0.83 -0.76
CA MET A 501 6.74 2.04 -0.02
C MET A 501 7.84 1.74 1.01
N ILE A 502 7.76 0.61 1.70
CA ILE A 502 8.80 0.19 2.66
C ILE A 502 10.10 -0.23 1.95
N ALA A 503 10.04 -0.78 0.74
CA ALA A 503 11.22 -1.11 -0.07
C ALA A 503 11.90 0.14 -0.64
N VAL A 504 11.12 1.10 -1.15
CA VAL A 504 11.57 2.43 -1.58
C VAL A 504 12.23 3.18 -0.43
N ALA A 505 11.64 3.17 0.77
CA ALA A 505 12.24 3.77 1.97
C ALA A 505 13.52 3.05 2.42
N ALA A 506 13.55 1.71 2.37
CA ALA A 506 14.76 0.93 2.67
C ALA A 506 15.91 1.27 1.73
N LYS A 507 15.64 1.39 0.42
CA LYS A 507 16.65 1.81 -0.56
C LYS A 507 17.07 3.26 -0.37
N ASN A 508 16.15 4.15 0.00
CA ASN A 508 16.47 5.55 0.34
C ASN A 508 17.41 5.64 1.53
N VAL A 509 17.13 4.93 2.64
CA VAL A 509 17.97 4.92 3.84
C VAL A 509 19.34 4.28 3.56
N ALA A 510 19.39 3.21 2.77
CA ALA A 510 20.66 2.61 2.35
C ALA A 510 21.53 3.57 1.52
N LEU A 511 20.92 4.37 0.63
CA LEU A 511 21.62 5.41 -0.14
C LEU A 511 22.00 6.62 0.72
N LEU A 512 21.17 7.06 1.67
CA LEU A 512 21.55 8.08 2.66
C LEU A 512 22.80 7.65 3.45
N ALA A 513 22.80 6.42 3.97
CA ALA A 513 23.92 5.86 4.73
C ALA A 513 25.18 5.76 3.86
N TYR A 514 25.07 5.25 2.63
CA TYR A 514 26.19 5.19 1.69
C TYR A 514 26.75 6.59 1.38
N ASN A 515 25.89 7.53 1.00
CA ASN A 515 26.30 8.88 0.62
C ASN A 515 26.92 9.65 1.80
N ARG A 516 26.42 9.45 3.04
CA ARG A 516 27.05 10.00 4.26
C ARG A 516 28.38 9.32 4.58
N TRP A 517 28.51 8.01 4.38
CA TRP A 517 29.76 7.28 4.63
C TRP A 517 30.90 7.73 3.69
N TYR A 518 30.60 7.90 2.40
CA TYR A 518 31.59 8.30 1.39
C TYR A 518 31.69 9.83 1.17
N GLN A 519 30.87 10.63 1.86
CA GLN A 519 30.77 12.09 1.72
C GLN A 519 30.27 12.57 0.34
N ASP A 520 29.51 11.74 -0.38
CA ASP A 520 28.76 12.06 -1.60
C ASP A 520 27.52 12.93 -1.31
N LEU A 521 27.70 14.03 -0.56
CA LEU A 521 26.59 14.84 -0.03
C LEU A 521 25.76 15.52 -1.15
N GLU A 522 26.35 15.76 -2.33
CA GLU A 522 25.65 16.25 -3.52
C GLU A 522 24.55 15.32 -4.05
N LYS A 523 24.52 14.04 -3.61
CA LYS A 523 23.47 13.07 -3.97
C LYS A 523 22.32 13.04 -2.96
N ILE A 524 22.38 13.87 -1.90
CA ILE A 524 21.34 13.99 -0.88
C ILE A 524 20.55 15.28 -1.11
N ASP A 525 19.22 15.17 -1.17
CA ASP A 525 18.28 16.31 -1.35
C ASP A 525 18.61 17.20 -2.58
N GLN A 526 19.15 16.59 -3.65
CA GLN A 526 19.53 17.28 -4.88
C GLN A 526 18.31 17.93 -5.54
N LYS A 527 18.33 19.25 -5.66
CA LYS A 527 17.32 20.03 -6.39
C LYS A 527 17.38 19.78 -7.89
N ASP A 528 16.26 20.01 -8.58
CA ASP A 528 16.14 19.95 -10.05
C ASP A 528 16.56 18.61 -10.69
N LEU A 529 16.44 17.50 -9.94
CA LEU A 529 16.59 16.12 -10.41
C LEU A 529 15.82 15.86 -11.72
N MET A 530 14.60 16.39 -11.84
CA MET A 530 13.77 16.33 -13.04
C MET A 530 14.44 16.89 -14.31
N HIS A 531 15.40 17.80 -14.16
CA HIS A 531 16.20 18.37 -15.25
C HIS A 531 17.52 17.62 -15.41
N LYS A 532 18.32 17.47 -14.34
CA LYS A 532 19.61 16.75 -14.35
C LYS A 532 19.47 15.36 -15.00
N VAL A 533 18.48 14.59 -14.55
CA VAL A 533 18.20 13.22 -14.98
C VAL A 533 17.48 13.15 -16.36
N LYS A 534 17.41 14.28 -17.09
CA LYS A 534 17.06 14.42 -18.52
C LYS A 534 18.17 15.05 -19.37
N THR A 535 19.30 15.43 -18.77
CA THR A 535 20.49 15.96 -19.46
C THR A 535 21.72 15.05 -19.29
N GLU A 536 21.72 14.21 -18.25
CA GLU A 536 22.69 13.14 -18.00
C GLU A 536 22.30 11.82 -18.71
N LEU A 537 21.13 11.80 -19.38
CA LEU A 537 20.50 10.67 -20.09
C LEU A 537 19.63 11.15 -21.24
#